data_AF-A0A931QLC5-F1
#
_entry.id   AF-A0A931QLC5-F1
#
_cell.length_a   1.000
_cell.length_b   1.000
_cell.length_c   1.000
_cell.angle_alpha   90.00
_cell.angle_beta   90.00
_cell.angle_gamma   90.00
#
_symmetry.space_group_name_H-M   'P 1'
#
loop_
_entity.id
_entity.type
_entity.pdbx_description
1 polymer ?
#
loop_
_entity_poly.entity_id
_entity_poly.type
_entity_poly.pdbx_seq_one_letter_code
_entity_poly.pdbx_strand_id
1 'polypeptide(L)'
;IRALAMNGSGIVHDFEMAFAGRTSEDVDASIDEGEFGMAEETGRILNEAIAEGAKAGLGIGEAVGQRIVQDGLPHAEMSLLAAGVRLGVPVTVHVAIGTDILHVHPQANGAAVGEASFIDFRTFASVVSRLEGGVYINLGSAVILPEVFLKALTLARSQGHRVDRFVTVNMDFIQHYRPLNNVVRRPTQKAGRGIALTGHHEILFPLFAAAVIEELGETLNR
;
A
#
# COMPACT_ATOMS: atom_id res chain seq x y z
N ILE A 1 11.09 -6.47 -6.01
CA ILE A 1 10.00 -6.19 -5.03
C ILE A 1 9.16 -7.47 -4.90
N ARG A 2 8.69 -7.83 -3.69
CA ARG A 2 7.92 -9.08 -3.46
C ARG A 2 6.47 -8.86 -3.05
N ALA A 3 6.12 -7.65 -2.61
CA ALA A 3 4.75 -7.19 -2.37
C ALA A 3 4.74 -5.66 -2.27
N LEU A 4 3.56 -5.07 -2.39
CA LEU A 4 3.26 -3.67 -2.08
C LEU A 4 2.06 -3.62 -1.13
N ALA A 5 2.06 -2.68 -0.18
CA ALA A 5 0.92 -2.43 0.70
C ALA A 5 0.63 -0.93 0.71
N MET A 6 -0.64 -0.54 0.59
CA MET A 6 -1.10 0.85 0.60
C MET A 6 -2.31 1.04 1.51
N ASN A 7 -2.64 2.29 1.83
CA ASN A 7 -3.88 2.67 2.53
C ASN A 7 -5.01 2.95 1.52
N GLY A 8 -6.20 3.33 2.02
CA GLY A 8 -7.34 3.64 1.17
C GLY A 8 -7.15 4.83 0.21
N SER A 9 -6.40 5.86 0.60
CA SER A 9 -6.04 6.96 -0.31
C SER A 9 -5.13 6.47 -1.45
N GLY A 10 -4.17 5.59 -1.17
CA GLY A 10 -3.27 5.05 -2.18
C GLY A 10 -3.98 4.32 -3.33
N ILE A 11 -5.03 3.54 -3.03
CA ILE A 11 -5.82 2.86 -4.07
C ILE A 11 -6.62 3.85 -4.92
N VAL A 12 -7.16 4.90 -4.30
CA VAL A 12 -7.92 5.94 -5.02
C VAL A 12 -7.01 6.64 -6.02
N HIS A 13 -5.86 7.15 -5.57
CA HIS A 13 -4.94 7.85 -6.45
C HIS A 13 -4.34 6.94 -7.52
N ASP A 14 -4.01 5.69 -7.19
CA ASP A 14 -3.51 4.72 -8.19
C ASP A 14 -4.55 4.45 -9.29
N PHE A 15 -5.82 4.31 -8.91
CA PHE A 15 -6.91 4.15 -9.86
C PHE A 15 -7.13 5.40 -10.71
N GLU A 16 -7.12 6.60 -10.13
CA GLU A 16 -7.25 7.86 -10.88
C GLU A 16 -6.12 8.05 -11.89
N MET A 17 -4.90 7.67 -11.52
CA MET A 17 -3.77 7.67 -12.45
C MET A 17 -4.03 6.72 -13.62
N ALA A 18 -4.58 5.52 -13.39
CA ALA A 18 -4.94 4.59 -14.47
C ALA A 18 -6.11 5.08 -15.34
N PHE A 19 -7.09 5.73 -14.72
CA PHE A 19 -8.34 6.14 -15.34
C PHE A 19 -8.19 7.45 -16.14
N ALA A 20 -7.49 8.43 -15.58
CA ALA A 20 -7.43 9.81 -16.08
C ALA A 20 -6.01 10.35 -16.28
N GLY A 21 -4.96 9.61 -15.90
CA GLY A 21 -3.55 10.04 -16.02
C GLY A 21 -3.13 11.13 -15.02
N ARG A 22 -4.01 11.50 -14.08
CA ARG A 22 -3.80 12.50 -13.04
C ARG A 22 -4.70 12.24 -11.86
N THR A 23 -4.29 12.66 -10.67
CA THR A 23 -5.14 12.67 -9.47
C THR A 23 -6.12 13.84 -9.52
N SER A 24 -7.31 13.67 -8.94
CA SER A 24 -8.41 14.66 -9.06
C SER A 24 -8.42 15.74 -7.96
N GLU A 25 -7.54 15.67 -6.96
CA GLU A 25 -7.69 16.43 -5.72
C GLU A 25 -6.96 17.81 -5.70
N ASP A 26 -7.77 18.88 -5.63
CA ASP A 26 -7.44 20.09 -4.86
C ASP A 26 -8.34 20.10 -3.60
N VAL A 27 -7.77 19.67 -2.48
CA VAL A 27 -8.48 19.42 -1.22
C VAL A 27 -9.06 20.72 -0.63
N ASP A 28 -8.31 21.81 -0.71
CA ASP A 28 -8.67 23.07 -0.07
C ASP A 28 -9.85 23.75 -0.79
N ALA A 29 -9.94 23.60 -2.12
CA ALA A 29 -10.99 24.20 -2.93
C ALA A 29 -12.34 23.46 -2.87
N SER A 30 -12.34 22.16 -2.55
CA SER A 30 -13.52 21.28 -2.73
C SER A 30 -14.26 20.92 -1.43
N ILE A 31 -13.69 21.25 -0.26
CA ILE A 31 -14.32 21.02 1.04
C ILE A 31 -15.49 21.98 1.30
N ASP A 32 -15.34 23.26 0.94
CA ASP A 32 -16.36 24.29 1.20
C ASP A 32 -17.66 24.04 0.40
N GLU A 33 -17.55 23.37 -0.75
CA GLU A 33 -18.68 23.02 -1.62
C GLU A 33 -19.27 21.62 -1.29
N GLY A 34 -18.61 20.84 -0.41
CA GLY A 34 -19.01 19.48 -0.07
C GLY A 34 -18.80 18.46 -1.20
N GLU A 35 -17.99 18.81 -2.21
CA GLU A 35 -17.70 17.99 -3.38
C GLU A 35 -16.41 17.16 -3.23
N PHE A 36 -15.63 17.40 -2.16
CA PHE A 36 -14.41 16.65 -1.90
C PHE A 36 -14.68 15.14 -1.81
N GLY A 37 -14.05 14.38 -2.72
CA GLY A 37 -14.20 12.93 -2.79
C GLY A 37 -15.45 12.42 -3.50
N MET A 38 -16.20 13.30 -4.18
CA MET A 38 -17.46 12.97 -4.86
C MET A 38 -17.28 12.66 -6.35
N ALA A 39 -16.09 12.22 -6.77
CA ALA A 39 -15.87 11.70 -8.12
C ALA A 39 -16.71 10.42 -8.31
N GLU A 40 -17.91 10.59 -8.87
CA GLU A 40 -18.93 9.55 -9.02
C GLU A 40 -18.36 8.31 -9.71
N GLU A 41 -17.60 8.47 -10.81
CA GLU A 41 -17.02 7.33 -11.52
C GLU A 41 -15.99 6.57 -10.68
N THR A 42 -15.06 7.28 -10.02
CA THR A 42 -14.02 6.66 -9.19
C THR A 42 -14.64 5.91 -8.02
N GLY A 43 -15.54 6.57 -7.27
CA GLY A 43 -16.23 5.98 -6.12
C GLY A 43 -17.06 4.77 -6.51
N ARG A 44 -17.80 4.85 -7.62
CA ARG A 44 -18.61 3.75 -8.15
C ARG A 44 -17.77 2.55 -8.57
N ILE A 45 -16.78 2.76 -9.46
CA ILE A 45 -15.99 1.66 -10.04
C ILE A 45 -15.19 0.93 -8.96
N LEU A 46 -14.58 1.66 -8.02
CA LEU A 46 -13.84 1.05 -6.92
C LEU A 46 -14.75 0.22 -6.01
N ASN A 47 -15.94 0.73 -5.65
CA ASN A 47 -16.86 -0.01 -4.80
C ASN A 47 -17.44 -1.25 -5.50
N GLU A 48 -17.74 -1.17 -6.79
CA GLU A 48 -18.12 -2.33 -7.61
C GLU A 48 -17.03 -3.40 -7.59
N ALA A 49 -15.78 -3.00 -7.90
CA ALA A 49 -14.64 -3.92 -7.91
C ALA A 49 -14.39 -4.57 -6.55
N ILE A 50 -14.49 -3.80 -5.45
CA ILE A 50 -14.38 -4.34 -4.08
C ILE A 50 -15.52 -5.32 -3.78
N ALA A 51 -16.75 -4.98 -4.13
CA ALA A 51 -17.92 -5.83 -3.88
C ALA A 51 -17.87 -7.15 -4.67
N GLU A 52 -17.43 -7.11 -5.93
CA GLU A 52 -17.23 -8.28 -6.77
C GLU A 52 -16.03 -9.11 -6.30
N GLY A 53 -14.91 -8.45 -5.99
CA GLY A 53 -13.71 -9.07 -5.45
C GLY A 53 -13.97 -9.83 -4.15
N ALA A 54 -14.70 -9.22 -3.21
CA ALA A 54 -15.07 -9.86 -1.96
C ALA A 54 -15.88 -11.16 -2.19
N LYS A 55 -16.82 -11.14 -3.15
CA LYS A 55 -17.59 -12.35 -3.53
C LYS A 55 -16.70 -13.43 -4.16
N ALA A 56 -15.65 -13.03 -4.87
CA ALA A 56 -14.67 -13.91 -5.48
C ALA A 56 -13.55 -14.36 -4.52
N GLY A 57 -13.55 -13.91 -3.26
CA GLY A 57 -12.49 -14.22 -2.29
C GLY A 57 -11.17 -13.50 -2.54
N LEU A 58 -11.23 -12.34 -3.21
CA LEU A 58 -10.07 -11.50 -3.50
C LEU A 58 -9.92 -10.38 -2.47
N GLY A 59 -8.66 -10.00 -2.22
CA GLY A 59 -8.34 -8.77 -1.50
C GLY A 59 -8.65 -7.53 -2.35
N ILE A 60 -8.72 -6.37 -1.72
CA ILE A 60 -9.05 -5.10 -2.40
C ILE A 60 -8.02 -4.81 -3.51
N GLY A 61 -6.72 -4.94 -3.19
CA GLY A 61 -5.67 -4.59 -4.14
C GLY A 61 -5.67 -5.49 -5.38
N GLU A 62 -5.90 -6.79 -5.21
CA GLU A 62 -6.03 -7.72 -6.32
C GLU A 62 -7.30 -7.46 -7.14
N ALA A 63 -8.44 -7.26 -6.48
CA ALA A 63 -9.72 -7.02 -7.15
C ALA A 63 -9.68 -5.77 -8.03
N VAL A 64 -9.16 -4.66 -7.51
CA VAL A 64 -9.05 -3.41 -8.27
C VAL A 64 -7.98 -3.49 -9.35
N GLY A 65 -6.82 -4.12 -9.06
CA GLY A 65 -5.81 -4.34 -10.09
C GLY A 65 -6.33 -5.17 -11.26
N GLN A 66 -7.13 -6.21 -10.99
CA GLN A 66 -7.76 -7.02 -12.04
C GLN A 66 -8.78 -6.19 -12.82
N ARG A 67 -9.60 -5.38 -12.15
CA ARG A 67 -10.55 -4.47 -12.80
C ARG A 67 -9.86 -3.50 -13.76
N ILE A 68 -8.77 -2.85 -13.32
CA ILE A 68 -7.99 -1.92 -14.17
C ILE A 68 -7.49 -2.60 -15.45
N VAL A 69 -6.98 -3.83 -15.32
CA VAL A 69 -6.45 -4.61 -16.46
C VAL A 69 -7.58 -5.08 -17.38
N GLN A 70 -8.71 -5.55 -16.82
CA GLN A 70 -9.85 -6.06 -17.57
C GLN A 70 -10.59 -4.96 -18.34
N ASP A 71 -10.76 -3.79 -17.72
CA ASP A 71 -11.42 -2.64 -18.34
C ASP A 71 -10.53 -1.96 -19.41
N GLY A 72 -9.23 -2.30 -19.45
CA GLY A 72 -8.30 -1.73 -20.42
C GLY A 72 -8.13 -0.22 -20.26
N LEU A 73 -8.02 0.27 -19.02
CA LEU A 73 -7.94 1.70 -18.73
C LEU A 73 -6.77 2.36 -19.49
N PRO A 74 -6.95 3.60 -19.98
CA PRO A 74 -6.05 4.24 -20.94
C PRO A 74 -4.62 4.46 -20.41
N HIS A 75 -4.45 4.52 -19.10
CA HIS A 75 -3.18 4.77 -18.43
C HIS A 75 -2.80 3.64 -17.46
N ALA A 76 -3.25 2.41 -17.71
CA ALA A 76 -3.00 1.24 -16.85
C ALA A 76 -1.50 0.93 -16.63
N GLU A 77 -0.61 1.45 -17.46
CA GLU A 77 0.84 1.40 -17.26
C GLU A 77 1.33 2.22 -16.06
N MET A 78 0.59 3.27 -15.67
CA MET A 78 0.92 4.13 -14.53
C MET A 78 0.48 3.55 -13.19
N SER A 79 -0.41 2.55 -13.19
CA SER A 79 -0.94 1.94 -11.97
C SER A 79 -0.04 0.83 -11.40
N LEU A 80 0.25 0.95 -10.10
CA LEU A 80 0.92 -0.05 -9.29
C LEU A 80 0.05 -1.29 -9.08
N LEU A 81 -1.28 -1.14 -8.96
CA LEU A 81 -2.23 -2.25 -8.86
C LEU A 81 -2.21 -3.10 -10.14
N ALA A 82 -2.29 -2.45 -11.31
CA ALA A 82 -2.19 -3.12 -12.60
C ALA A 82 -0.81 -3.75 -12.82
N ALA A 83 0.27 -3.07 -12.42
CA ALA A 83 1.62 -3.65 -12.46
C ALA A 83 1.74 -4.89 -11.56
N GLY A 84 1.12 -4.86 -10.37
CA GLY A 84 1.03 -6.00 -9.46
C GLY A 84 0.42 -7.23 -10.12
N VAL A 85 -0.73 -7.05 -10.78
CA VAL A 85 -1.39 -8.13 -11.54
C VAL A 85 -0.51 -8.66 -12.67
N ARG A 86 0.04 -7.77 -13.51
CA ARG A 86 0.91 -8.18 -14.65
C ARG A 86 2.14 -8.96 -14.20
N LEU A 87 2.73 -8.61 -13.06
CA LEU A 87 3.98 -9.20 -12.56
C LEU A 87 3.75 -10.33 -11.55
N GLY A 88 2.51 -10.64 -11.17
CA GLY A 88 2.20 -11.59 -10.11
C GLY A 88 2.74 -11.16 -8.74
N VAL A 89 2.86 -9.85 -8.50
CA VAL A 89 3.30 -9.28 -7.22
C VAL A 89 2.06 -8.87 -6.42
N PRO A 90 1.83 -9.42 -5.22
CA PRO A 90 0.66 -9.07 -4.43
C PRO A 90 0.70 -7.59 -4.02
N VAL A 91 -0.41 -6.91 -4.26
CA VAL A 91 -0.68 -5.54 -3.81
C VAL A 91 -1.84 -5.61 -2.83
N THR A 92 -1.65 -5.13 -1.61
CA THR A 92 -2.68 -5.16 -0.56
C THR A 92 -3.09 -3.75 -0.16
N VAL A 93 -4.37 -3.57 0.16
CA VAL A 93 -4.94 -2.28 0.55
C VAL A 93 -5.54 -2.40 1.94
N HIS A 94 -5.03 -1.59 2.87
CA HIS A 94 -5.44 -1.60 4.27
C HIS A 94 -6.23 -0.35 4.58
N VAL A 95 -7.56 -0.53 4.59
CA VAL A 95 -8.50 0.58 4.69
C VAL A 95 -8.83 0.90 6.15
N ALA A 96 -8.86 2.18 6.50
CA ALA A 96 -9.49 2.67 7.72
C ALA A 96 -10.87 3.24 7.37
N ILE A 97 -11.93 2.63 7.93
CA ILE A 97 -13.29 2.99 7.54
C ILE A 97 -13.57 4.45 7.93
N GLY A 98 -14.02 5.23 6.94
CA GLY A 98 -14.32 6.65 7.10
C GLY A 98 -13.14 7.59 6.84
N THR A 99 -11.94 7.09 6.48
CA THR A 99 -10.79 7.96 6.16
C THR A 99 -10.68 8.33 4.69
N ASP A 100 -11.30 7.54 3.81
CA ASP A 100 -11.12 7.65 2.37
C ASP A 100 -12.47 7.80 1.66
N ILE A 101 -12.43 8.45 0.49
CA ILE A 101 -13.62 8.85 -0.30
C ILE A 101 -14.49 7.66 -0.73
N LEU A 102 -13.89 6.48 -0.84
CA LEU A 102 -14.60 5.25 -1.17
C LEU A 102 -15.72 4.90 -0.17
N HIS A 103 -15.65 5.39 1.07
CA HIS A 103 -16.66 5.11 2.11
C HIS A 103 -17.87 6.04 2.10
N VAL A 104 -17.76 7.23 1.51
CA VAL A 104 -18.85 8.21 1.48
C VAL A 104 -19.75 8.03 0.26
N HIS A 105 -19.33 7.20 -0.70
CA HIS A 105 -20.09 6.90 -1.90
C HIS A 105 -21.31 6.00 -1.59
N PRO A 106 -22.50 6.23 -2.21
CA PRO A 106 -23.73 5.46 -1.92
C PRO A 106 -23.62 3.94 -2.17
N GLN A 107 -22.69 3.52 -3.02
CA GLN A 107 -22.44 2.10 -3.31
C GLN A 107 -21.47 1.43 -2.32
N ALA A 108 -20.96 2.15 -1.32
CA ALA A 108 -20.07 1.59 -0.31
C ALA A 108 -20.74 0.44 0.45
N ASN A 109 -20.11 -0.73 0.41
CA ASN A 109 -20.56 -1.90 1.13
C ASN A 109 -19.56 -2.27 2.23
N GLY A 110 -19.87 -1.90 3.46
CA GLY A 110 -18.98 -2.14 4.61
C GLY A 110 -18.62 -3.61 4.84
N ALA A 111 -19.52 -4.55 4.51
CA ALA A 111 -19.22 -5.97 4.61
C ALA A 111 -18.19 -6.40 3.55
N ALA A 112 -18.34 -5.94 2.32
CA ALA A 112 -17.37 -6.22 1.25
C ALA A 112 -16.01 -5.57 1.52
N VAL A 113 -15.99 -4.31 1.93
CA VAL A 113 -14.76 -3.60 2.32
C VAL A 113 -14.05 -4.32 3.47
N GLY A 114 -14.80 -4.71 4.51
CA GLY A 114 -14.25 -5.45 5.65
C GLY A 114 -13.65 -6.80 5.26
N GLU A 115 -14.38 -7.60 4.47
CA GLU A 115 -13.92 -8.91 4.00
C GLU A 115 -12.67 -8.79 3.14
N ALA A 116 -12.70 -7.95 2.10
CA ALA A 116 -11.59 -7.81 1.16
C ALA A 116 -10.34 -7.19 1.83
N SER A 117 -10.51 -6.20 2.72
CA SER A 117 -9.40 -5.64 3.52
C SER A 117 -8.78 -6.69 4.47
N PHE A 118 -9.61 -7.60 5.01
CA PHE A 118 -9.14 -8.67 5.86
C PHE A 118 -8.38 -9.77 5.08
N ILE A 119 -8.82 -10.08 3.86
CA ILE A 119 -8.07 -10.94 2.92
C ILE A 119 -6.71 -10.31 2.63
N ASP A 120 -6.67 -9.02 2.32
CA ASP A 120 -5.43 -8.27 2.11
C ASP A 120 -4.49 -8.33 3.32
N PHE A 121 -5.02 -8.20 4.55
CA PHE A 121 -4.22 -8.39 5.76
C PHE A 121 -3.59 -9.79 5.85
N ARG A 122 -4.35 -10.84 5.52
CA ARG A 122 -3.84 -12.23 5.53
C ARG A 122 -2.76 -12.42 4.47
N THR A 123 -2.98 -11.91 3.26
CA THR A 123 -1.99 -11.92 2.17
C THR A 123 -0.72 -11.21 2.60
N PHE A 124 -0.83 -10.01 3.16
CA PHE A 124 0.31 -9.24 3.65
C PHE A 124 1.06 -9.96 4.79
N ALA A 125 0.34 -10.55 5.75
CA ALA A 125 0.95 -11.35 6.82
C ALA A 125 1.71 -12.57 6.27
N SER A 126 1.20 -13.22 5.22
CA SER A 126 1.90 -14.31 4.52
C SER A 126 3.15 -13.84 3.78
N VAL A 127 3.23 -12.58 3.36
CA VAL A 127 4.47 -12.00 2.82
C VAL A 127 5.44 -11.73 3.96
N VAL A 128 4.98 -11.11 5.05
CA VAL A 128 5.81 -10.76 6.21
C VAL A 128 6.39 -12.00 6.89
N SER A 129 5.70 -13.15 6.87
CA SER A 129 6.24 -14.41 7.40
C SER A 129 7.50 -14.91 6.68
N ARG A 130 7.80 -14.35 5.50
CA ARG A 130 8.98 -14.64 4.67
C ARG A 130 9.99 -13.47 4.65
N LEU A 131 9.87 -12.52 5.58
CA LEU A 131 10.70 -11.31 5.61
C LEU A 131 12.12 -11.53 6.17
N GLU A 132 12.45 -12.70 6.71
CA GLU A 132 13.81 -13.01 7.18
C GLU A 132 14.85 -12.80 6.06
N GLY A 133 15.88 -12.01 6.35
CA GLY A 133 16.89 -11.58 5.38
C GLY A 133 16.43 -10.48 4.41
N GLY A 134 15.19 -10.00 4.55
CA GLY A 134 14.57 -9.03 3.64
C GLY A 134 14.60 -7.59 4.12
N VAL A 135 13.87 -6.74 3.37
CA VAL A 135 13.73 -5.31 3.62
C VAL A 135 12.25 -4.93 3.62
N TYR A 136 11.83 -4.16 4.62
CA TYR A 136 10.52 -3.49 4.65
C TYR A 136 10.73 -1.97 4.59
N ILE A 137 10.05 -1.30 3.67
CA ILE A 137 10.11 0.17 3.51
C ILE A 137 8.72 0.73 3.83
N ASN A 138 8.64 1.60 4.83
CA ASN A 138 7.49 2.43 5.11
C ASN A 138 7.71 3.80 4.48
N LEU A 139 6.94 4.11 3.43
CA LEU A 139 7.04 5.36 2.69
C LEU A 139 5.82 6.23 3.02
N GLY A 140 6.02 7.30 3.79
CA GLY A 140 5.00 8.34 4.07
C GLY A 140 3.80 7.94 4.93
N SER A 141 3.65 6.66 5.31
CA SER A 141 2.52 6.26 6.15
C SER A 141 2.82 6.51 7.64
N ALA A 142 2.12 7.49 8.23
CA ALA A 142 2.30 7.84 9.64
C ALA A 142 1.57 6.90 10.62
N VAL A 143 0.52 6.20 10.18
CA VAL A 143 -0.34 5.40 11.07
C VAL A 143 -0.68 4.03 10.49
N ILE A 144 -1.40 3.98 9.36
CA ILE A 144 -2.04 2.74 8.86
C ILE A 144 -1.03 1.62 8.63
N LEU A 145 -0.03 1.84 7.76
CA LEU A 145 0.94 0.78 7.43
C LEU A 145 1.88 0.44 8.60
N PRO A 146 2.38 1.39 9.43
CA PRO A 146 3.10 1.05 10.65
C PRO A 146 2.33 0.12 11.58
N GLU A 147 1.03 0.36 11.77
CA GLU A 147 0.19 -0.50 12.61
C GLU A 147 -0.03 -1.87 11.96
N VAL A 148 -0.41 -1.91 10.69
CA VAL A 148 -0.61 -3.17 9.93
C VAL A 148 0.66 -4.03 9.94
N PHE A 149 1.82 -3.44 9.66
CA PHE A 149 3.11 -4.14 9.67
C PHE A 149 3.41 -4.76 11.02
N LEU A 150 3.24 -4.02 12.12
CA LEU A 150 3.52 -4.55 13.45
C LEU A 150 2.60 -5.74 13.79
N LYS A 151 1.33 -5.70 13.37
CA LYS A 151 0.38 -6.81 13.59
C LYS A 151 0.72 -8.02 12.73
N ALA A 152 1.04 -7.81 11.46
CA ALA A 152 1.46 -8.85 10.53
C ALA A 152 2.74 -9.56 11.03
N LEU A 153 3.74 -8.80 11.49
CA LEU A 153 4.97 -9.35 12.06
C LEU A 153 4.72 -10.13 13.36
N THR A 154 3.83 -9.62 14.21
CA THR A 154 3.45 -10.30 15.45
C THR A 154 2.78 -11.64 15.14
N LEU A 155 1.85 -11.66 14.19
CA LEU A 155 1.18 -12.86 13.73
C LEU A 155 2.14 -13.88 13.10
N ALA A 156 3.05 -13.42 12.24
CA ALA A 156 4.07 -14.29 11.64
C ALA A 156 4.92 -14.98 12.72
N ARG A 157 5.41 -14.21 13.70
CA ARG A 157 6.21 -14.75 14.81
C ARG A 157 5.40 -15.67 15.72
N SER A 158 4.14 -15.35 16.01
CA SER A 158 3.29 -16.19 16.88
C SER A 158 2.94 -17.53 16.24
N GLN A 159 2.95 -17.62 14.91
CA GLN A 159 2.82 -18.89 14.16
C GLN A 159 4.15 -19.65 14.01
N GLY A 160 5.23 -19.22 14.65
CA GLY A 160 6.51 -19.92 14.65
C GLY A 160 7.44 -19.59 13.46
N HIS A 161 7.07 -18.65 12.59
CA HIS A 161 7.98 -18.19 11.54
C HIS A 161 9.14 -17.39 12.16
N ARG A 162 10.37 -17.76 11.77
CA ARG A 162 11.56 -17.01 12.14
C ARG A 162 11.67 -15.75 11.29
N VAL A 163 11.39 -14.59 11.90
CA VAL A 163 11.49 -13.26 11.28
C VAL A 163 12.17 -12.32 12.27
N ASP A 164 13.49 -12.37 12.35
CA ASP A 164 14.33 -11.69 13.34
C ASP A 164 15.41 -10.80 12.71
N ARG A 165 16.00 -11.21 11.56
CA ARG A 165 17.06 -10.48 10.86
C ARG A 165 16.53 -9.88 9.57
N PHE A 166 16.11 -8.62 9.61
CA PHE A 166 15.67 -7.86 8.44
C PHE A 166 15.96 -6.38 8.62
N VAL A 167 15.94 -5.64 7.52
CA VAL A 167 16.09 -4.18 7.53
C VAL A 167 14.72 -3.54 7.45
N THR A 168 14.48 -2.51 8.25
CA THR A 168 13.35 -1.61 8.07
C THR A 168 13.83 -0.21 7.73
N VAL A 169 13.12 0.46 6.83
CA VAL A 169 13.37 1.86 6.48
C VAL A 169 12.07 2.64 6.65
N ASN A 170 12.09 3.71 7.42
CA ASN A 170 11.02 4.71 7.44
C ASN A 170 11.47 5.95 6.66
N MET A 171 10.68 6.39 5.68
CA MET A 171 10.92 7.59 4.88
C MET A 171 9.74 8.55 5.05
N ASP A 172 10.00 9.73 5.60
CA ASP A 172 8.97 10.74 5.87
C ASP A 172 9.58 12.15 5.93
N PHE A 173 8.76 13.19 5.76
CA PHE A 173 9.20 14.58 5.86
C PHE A 173 9.56 14.93 7.31
N ILE A 174 8.88 14.28 8.26
CA ILE A 174 9.11 14.41 9.71
C ILE A 174 9.09 13.05 10.41
N GLN A 175 9.75 12.95 11.56
CA GLN A 175 9.81 11.69 12.30
C GLN A 175 8.62 11.56 13.27
N HIS A 176 7.62 10.78 12.86
CA HIS A 176 6.46 10.48 13.70
C HIS A 176 6.74 9.38 14.74
N TYR A 177 6.04 9.43 15.88
CA TYR A 177 6.18 8.44 16.95
C TYR A 177 5.87 7.01 16.49
N ARG A 178 4.78 6.81 15.73
CA ARG A 178 4.34 5.46 15.34
C ARG A 178 5.31 4.79 14.38
N PRO A 179 5.75 5.39 13.25
CA PRO A 179 6.76 4.77 12.40
C PRO A 179 8.09 4.54 13.12
N LEU A 180 8.54 5.50 13.95
CA LEU A 180 9.78 5.34 14.71
C LEU A 180 9.72 4.12 15.66
N ASN A 181 8.59 3.89 16.32
CA ASN A 181 8.46 2.76 17.24
C ASN A 181 8.07 1.46 16.54
N ASN A 182 7.09 1.50 15.65
CA ASN A 182 6.43 0.32 15.09
C ASN A 182 7.05 -0.16 13.76
N VAL A 183 7.94 0.64 13.15
CA VAL A 183 8.73 0.23 11.98
C VAL A 183 10.20 0.17 12.33
N VAL A 184 10.77 1.24 12.87
CA VAL A 184 12.22 1.37 13.03
C VAL A 184 12.72 0.60 14.25
N ARG A 185 12.14 0.80 15.44
CA ARG A 185 12.67 0.28 16.71
C ARG A 185 12.17 -1.13 17.05
N ARG A 186 10.89 -1.29 17.40
CA ARG A 186 10.33 -2.54 17.96
C ARG A 186 10.51 -3.76 17.05
N PRO A 187 10.29 -3.67 15.73
CA PRO A 187 10.43 -4.83 14.84
C PRO A 187 11.84 -5.42 14.81
N THR A 188 12.86 -4.56 14.94
CA THR A 188 14.26 -4.88 14.68
C THR A 188 15.08 -5.13 15.94
N GLN A 189 14.51 -5.00 17.15
CA GLN A 189 15.21 -5.08 18.44
C GLN A 189 16.06 -6.34 18.66
N LYS A 190 15.71 -7.46 18.01
CA LYS A 190 16.47 -8.71 18.13
C LYS A 190 17.77 -8.67 17.33
N ALA A 191 17.67 -8.76 16.02
CA ALA A 191 18.83 -8.91 15.13
C ALA A 191 18.65 -8.16 13.80
N GLY A 192 17.67 -7.25 13.73
CA GLY A 192 17.41 -6.43 12.54
C GLY A 192 18.12 -5.09 12.61
N ARG A 193 17.92 -4.27 11.58
CA ARG A 193 18.39 -2.88 11.53
C ARG A 193 17.26 -1.96 11.11
N GLY A 194 16.91 -1.01 11.98
CA GLY A 194 15.97 0.06 11.65
C GLY A 194 16.70 1.30 11.16
N ILE A 195 16.22 1.90 10.07
CA ILE A 195 16.72 3.14 9.49
C ILE A 195 15.57 4.14 9.39
N ALA A 196 15.83 5.39 9.78
CA ALA A 196 14.92 6.50 9.60
C ALA A 196 15.58 7.53 8.69
N LEU A 197 14.92 7.85 7.57
CA LEU A 197 15.35 8.86 6.61
C LEU A 197 14.32 9.98 6.62
N THR A 198 14.79 11.21 6.84
CA THR A 198 13.93 12.40 6.88
C THR A 198 14.19 13.24 5.64
N GLY A 199 13.14 13.54 4.88
CA GLY A 199 13.23 14.39 3.69
C GLY A 199 12.06 14.21 2.74
N HIS A 200 11.98 15.12 1.77
CA HIS A 200 11.00 15.12 0.68
C HIS A 200 11.03 13.81 -0.12
N HIS A 201 9.88 13.18 -0.34
CA HIS A 201 9.77 11.85 -0.95
C HIS A 201 10.14 11.91 -2.43
N GLU A 202 9.78 13.01 -3.09
CA GLU A 202 10.09 13.34 -4.48
C GLU A 202 11.60 13.43 -4.75
N ILE A 203 12.42 13.55 -3.70
CA ILE A 203 13.88 13.54 -3.79
C ILE A 203 14.42 12.22 -3.23
N LEU A 204 14.03 11.88 -2.00
CA LEU A 204 14.62 10.81 -1.23
C LEU A 204 14.39 9.43 -1.85
N PHE A 205 13.17 9.16 -2.32
CA PHE A 205 12.83 7.85 -2.86
C PHE A 205 13.44 7.61 -4.24
N PRO A 206 13.41 8.56 -5.20
CA PRO A 206 14.13 8.42 -6.47
C PRO A 206 15.65 8.24 -6.29
N LEU A 207 16.28 9.01 -5.39
CA LEU A 207 17.71 8.84 -5.10
C LEU A 207 18.04 7.47 -4.51
N PHE A 208 17.23 7.00 -3.57
CA PHE A 208 17.39 5.65 -3.01
C PHE A 208 17.21 4.58 -4.08
N ALA A 209 16.19 4.69 -4.92
CA ALA A 209 15.95 3.76 -6.01
C ALA A 209 17.11 3.74 -7.01
N ALA A 210 17.63 4.91 -7.40
CA ALA A 210 18.78 5.03 -8.28
C ALA A 210 20.03 4.37 -7.69
N ALA A 211 20.34 4.63 -6.42
CA ALA A 211 21.49 4.01 -5.73
C ALA A 211 21.37 2.48 -5.65
N VAL A 212 20.17 1.95 -5.39
CA VAL A 212 19.92 0.50 -5.39
C VAL A 212 20.08 -0.10 -6.79
N ILE A 213 19.58 0.57 -7.82
CA ILE A 213 19.71 0.12 -9.21
C ILE A 213 21.18 0.09 -9.64
N GLU A 214 21.95 1.13 -9.29
CA GLU A 214 23.38 1.23 -9.58
C GLU A 214 24.17 0.10 -8.91
N GLU A 215 24.00 -0.10 -7.61
CA GLU A 215 24.69 -1.16 -6.85
C GLU A 215 24.34 -2.56 -7.37
N LEU A 216 23.07 -2.81 -7.69
CA LEU A 216 22.62 -4.08 -8.28
C LEU A 216 23.18 -4.28 -9.70
N GLY A 217 23.25 -3.21 -10.49
CA GLY A 217 23.85 -3.23 -11.83
C GLY A 217 25.34 -3.55 -11.81
N GLU A 218 26.09 -2.98 -10.86
CA GLU A 218 27.49 -3.34 -10.64
C GLU A 218 27.66 -4.79 -10.16
N THR A 219 26.75 -5.25 -9.30
CA THR A 219 26.78 -6.63 -8.77
C THR A 219 26.44 -7.68 -9.83
N LEU A 220 25.55 -7.39 -10.79
CA LEU A 220 25.20 -8.30 -11.88
C LEU A 220 26.26 -8.37 -12.99
N ASN A 221 27.14 -7.37 -13.07
CA ASN A 221 28.25 -7.29 -14.03
C ASN A 221 29.58 -7.84 -13.49
N ARG A 222 29.61 -8.34 -12.24
CA ARG A 222 30.76 -9.05 -11.62
C ARG A 222 30.49 -10.54 -11.53
#